data_AF-A0A2N2JB93-F1
#
_entry.id   AF-A0A2N2JB93-F1
#
_cell.length_a   1.000
_cell.length_b   1.000
_cell.length_c   1.000
_cell.angle_alpha   90.00
_cell.angle_beta   90.00
_cell.angle_gamma   90.00
#
_symmetry.space_group_name_H-M   'P 1'
#
loop_
_entity.id
_entity.type
_entity.pdbx_description
1 polymer ?
#
loop_
_entity_poly.entity_id
_entity_poly.type
_entity_poly.pdbx_seq_one_letter_code
_entity_poly.pdbx_strand_id
1 'polypeptide(L)'
;MLAVVLGMSMLTSGGCGEEASLETQDRATCSAACADLVGCGLATAAEATACANRCADDPTIATRDDGALDPECADPEDPCDCLDHASLTFERGLALTAFPAARGADGSLARQCGEGTIDGLLVDAVLVGKGRWPLDVGGIAASRVVGFEPAPSALGDTLGLELTCFEGTGDDAATCAGGPPTATVAPAAYVSGAPPGKRHIVVIIDQSGSTLGLVDAARGFREAPVGTFAVPGDFAELASDRAGIRVAMAGYVARRLAPTDELCVIGAAEAGLIVPNTEGAGIATDEILAGCLDGGDHDRWLFAAGVGQLASGGGGRAPLWSAVDAAWDVLLAHAAPGVTDQILVIDDGPDTCSGEELTSCEPTCVGAVGVDRVLSRLKAAGEAKPRIDFIQLQAIGYPSRDPRQLAVACQSGGQYLFLDHQPGVSEGAIATLLAQLNDGVAAVTASWDGVWRFGIDLPEVGSGAALPGGTPPGALYALRGELVLGAASELVRGEQRYPIGIVPVGGETPATATWDRRLVFRKACGGAADCETGGEPAASCLIACSAETLLCGADPGGAPKPDGASCADGICCQGVCSPSGTCCADL
;
A
#
# COMPACT_ATOMS: atom_id res chain seq x y z
N MET A 1 20.84 -21.35 28.63
CA MET A 1 21.41 -22.17 27.54
C MET A 1 20.91 -23.60 27.72
N LEU A 2 19.74 -23.91 27.16
CA LEU A 2 19.15 -25.25 27.20
C LEU A 2 18.30 -25.41 25.93
N ALA A 3 18.76 -26.27 25.01
CA ALA A 3 18.03 -26.62 23.80
C ALA A 3 17.12 -27.81 24.09
N VAL A 4 15.83 -27.70 23.73
CA VAL A 4 14.87 -28.80 23.78
C VAL A 4 14.63 -29.25 22.34
N VAL A 5 15.06 -30.47 22.04
CA VAL A 5 14.77 -31.22 20.81
C VAL A 5 13.59 -32.13 21.12
N LEU A 6 12.45 -31.94 20.44
CA LEU A 6 11.32 -32.86 20.48
C LEU A 6 11.33 -33.70 19.20
N GLY A 7 11.56 -35.00 19.36
CA GLY A 7 11.38 -36.01 18.31
C GLY A 7 9.95 -36.54 18.30
N MET A 8 9.38 -36.67 17.10
CA MET A 8 8.10 -37.36 16.88
C MET A 8 8.33 -38.81 16.44
N SER A 9 7.63 -39.73 17.09
CA SER A 9 7.57 -41.16 16.76
C SER A 9 6.51 -41.44 15.70
N MET A 10 6.85 -42.27 14.72
CA MET A 10 5.93 -42.84 13.74
C MET A 10 5.07 -43.96 14.34
N LEU A 11 3.76 -43.87 14.16
CA LEU A 11 2.80 -44.97 14.30
C LEU A 11 2.36 -45.40 12.90
N THR A 12 2.51 -46.70 12.60
CA THR A 12 2.02 -47.32 11.37
C THR A 12 0.62 -47.90 11.60
N SER A 13 -0.34 -47.55 10.75
CA SER A 13 -1.63 -48.25 10.64
C SER A 13 -1.89 -48.60 9.18
N GLY A 14 -2.14 -49.88 8.93
CA GLY A 14 -2.52 -50.41 7.61
C GLY A 14 -4.02 -50.35 7.36
N GLY A 15 -4.39 -50.24 6.10
CA GLY A 15 -5.77 -50.26 5.61
C GLY A 15 -5.87 -50.03 4.10
N CYS A 16 -5.33 -50.93 3.26
CA CYS A 16 -5.49 -50.85 1.81
C CYS A 16 -6.76 -51.61 1.39
N GLY A 17 -7.85 -50.89 1.12
CA GLY A 17 -9.09 -51.51 0.64
C GLY A 17 -10.19 -50.55 0.19
N GLU A 18 -10.29 -49.36 0.80
CA GLU A 18 -11.34 -48.38 0.46
C GLU A 18 -10.85 -47.26 -0.49
N GLU A 19 -9.56 -46.93 -0.49
CA GLU A 19 -8.96 -45.87 -1.32
C GLU A 19 -9.13 -46.10 -2.83
N ALA A 20 -9.04 -47.35 -3.30
CA ALA A 20 -9.14 -47.66 -4.73
C ALA A 20 -10.54 -47.38 -5.31
N SER A 21 -11.60 -47.43 -4.50
CA SER A 21 -12.97 -47.17 -4.97
C SER A 21 -13.25 -45.66 -5.12
N LEU A 22 -12.71 -44.85 -4.19
CA LEU A 22 -12.79 -43.38 -4.22
C LEU A 22 -11.94 -42.81 -5.36
N GLU A 23 -10.71 -43.30 -5.54
CA GLU A 23 -9.83 -42.85 -6.62
C GLU A 23 -10.42 -43.13 -8.02
N THR A 24 -11.17 -44.23 -8.17
CA THR A 24 -11.84 -44.57 -9.43
C THR A 24 -13.07 -43.68 -9.68
N GLN A 25 -13.79 -43.31 -8.62
CA GLN A 25 -14.97 -42.43 -8.70
C GLN A 25 -14.56 -40.97 -8.99
N ASP A 26 -13.46 -40.51 -8.40
CA ASP A 26 -12.92 -39.17 -8.63
C ASP A 26 -12.38 -39.01 -10.07
N ARG A 27 -11.69 -40.03 -10.61
CA ARG A 27 -11.26 -40.02 -12.02
C ARG A 27 -12.44 -39.95 -12.99
N ALA A 28 -13.50 -40.71 -12.76
CA ALA A 28 -14.67 -40.73 -13.62
C ALA A 28 -15.40 -39.38 -13.61
N THR A 29 -15.50 -38.75 -12.44
CA THR A 29 -16.15 -37.45 -12.26
C THR A 29 -15.34 -36.33 -12.93
N CYS A 30 -14.02 -36.32 -12.75
CA CYS A 30 -13.11 -35.37 -13.39
C CYS A 30 -13.14 -35.49 -14.93
N SER A 31 -13.10 -36.73 -15.45
CA SER A 31 -13.18 -36.97 -16.90
C SER A 31 -14.52 -36.58 -17.51
N ALA A 32 -15.64 -36.72 -16.78
CA ALA A 32 -16.96 -36.29 -17.24
C ALA A 32 -17.04 -34.76 -17.33
N ALA A 33 -16.56 -34.05 -16.30
CA ALA A 33 -16.49 -32.59 -16.30
C ALA A 33 -15.66 -32.02 -17.46
N CYS A 34 -14.53 -32.66 -17.80
CA CYS A 34 -13.73 -32.26 -18.96
C CYS A 34 -14.45 -32.47 -20.30
N ALA A 35 -15.34 -33.47 -20.42
CA ALA A 35 -16.10 -33.74 -21.64
C ALA A 35 -17.25 -32.74 -21.84
N ASP A 36 -17.88 -32.31 -20.75
CA ASP A 36 -18.97 -31.33 -20.76
C ASP A 36 -18.50 -29.95 -21.25
N LEU A 37 -17.23 -29.58 -21.01
CA LEU A 37 -16.62 -28.35 -21.56
C LEU A 37 -16.61 -28.30 -23.10
N VAL A 38 -16.50 -29.46 -23.77
CA VAL A 38 -16.61 -29.55 -25.24
C VAL A 38 -18.07 -29.47 -25.67
N GLY A 39 -18.97 -30.08 -24.89
CA GLY A 39 -20.42 -30.01 -25.10
C GLY A 39 -20.93 -28.57 -25.09
N CYS A 40 -20.36 -27.73 -24.22
CA CYS A 40 -20.68 -26.29 -24.12
C CYS A 40 -19.82 -25.38 -25.03
N GLY A 41 -18.91 -25.93 -25.86
CA GLY A 41 -18.10 -25.14 -26.78
C GLY A 41 -17.02 -24.25 -26.13
N LEU A 42 -16.71 -24.47 -24.85
CA LEU A 42 -15.76 -23.68 -24.07
C LEU A 42 -14.32 -24.21 -24.15
N ALA A 43 -14.16 -25.45 -24.60
CA ALA A 43 -12.88 -26.07 -24.86
C ALA A 43 -12.90 -26.76 -26.22
N THR A 44 -11.78 -26.68 -26.93
CA THR A 44 -11.53 -27.54 -28.06
C THR A 44 -11.40 -29.00 -27.60
N ALA A 45 -11.65 -29.95 -28.49
CA ALA A 45 -11.45 -31.37 -28.19
C ALA A 45 -10.01 -31.68 -27.71
N ALA A 46 -9.02 -30.87 -28.14
CA ALA A 46 -7.63 -31.00 -27.71
C ALA A 46 -7.44 -30.56 -26.24
N GLU A 47 -8.05 -29.44 -25.83
CA GLU A 47 -8.00 -28.94 -24.45
C GLU A 47 -8.74 -29.87 -23.48
N ALA A 48 -9.89 -30.42 -23.88
CA ALA A 48 -10.60 -31.42 -23.08
C ALA A 48 -9.83 -32.73 -22.95
N THR A 49 -9.11 -33.14 -23.99
CA THR A 49 -8.20 -34.30 -23.91
C THR A 49 -7.03 -34.01 -22.97
N ALA A 50 -6.47 -32.80 -22.98
CA ALA A 50 -5.42 -32.40 -22.05
C ALA A 50 -5.92 -32.31 -20.60
N CYS A 51 -7.16 -31.87 -20.38
CA CYS A 51 -7.86 -31.90 -19.09
C CYS A 51 -8.04 -33.34 -18.59
N ALA A 52 -8.59 -34.23 -19.42
CA ALA A 52 -8.82 -35.63 -19.09
C ALA A 52 -7.51 -36.39 -18.80
N ASN A 53 -6.44 -36.12 -19.55
CA ASN A 53 -5.13 -36.70 -19.29
C ASN A 53 -4.56 -36.24 -17.94
N ARG A 54 -4.74 -34.96 -17.58
CA ARG A 54 -4.31 -34.44 -16.26
C ARG A 54 -5.13 -35.04 -15.11
N CYS A 55 -6.44 -35.22 -15.29
CA CYS A 55 -7.27 -35.97 -14.35
C CYS A 55 -6.84 -37.44 -14.18
N ALA A 56 -6.28 -38.05 -15.22
CA ALA A 56 -5.78 -39.42 -15.15
C ALA A 56 -4.49 -39.50 -14.30
N ASP A 57 -3.63 -38.49 -14.41
CA ASP A 57 -2.35 -38.40 -13.71
C ASP A 57 -2.50 -37.95 -12.25
N ASP A 58 -3.45 -37.06 -11.94
CA ASP A 58 -3.77 -36.63 -10.56
C ASP A 58 -5.29 -36.43 -10.38
N PRO A 59 -6.02 -37.42 -9.82
CA PRO A 59 -7.46 -37.31 -9.59
C PRO A 59 -7.83 -36.32 -8.48
N THR A 60 -6.86 -35.84 -7.68
CA THR A 60 -7.12 -34.89 -6.58
C THR A 60 -7.27 -33.44 -7.05
N ILE A 61 -6.97 -33.16 -8.32
CA ILE A 61 -7.22 -31.87 -8.98
C ILE A 61 -8.71 -31.50 -8.93
N ALA A 62 -9.62 -32.47 -8.83
CA ALA A 62 -11.06 -32.22 -8.68
C ALA A 62 -11.51 -32.03 -7.22
N THR A 63 -10.72 -32.47 -6.23
CA THR A 63 -11.15 -32.58 -4.82
C THR A 63 -10.42 -31.65 -3.86
N ARG A 64 -9.42 -30.90 -4.31
CA ARG A 64 -8.73 -29.89 -3.49
C ARG A 64 -9.28 -28.50 -3.85
N ASP A 65 -9.90 -27.86 -2.86
CA ASP A 65 -10.59 -26.55 -2.85
C ASP A 65 -12.10 -26.61 -3.08
N ASP A 66 -12.84 -26.98 -2.02
CA ASP A 66 -14.26 -26.64 -1.73
C ASP A 66 -15.30 -26.86 -2.86
N GLY A 67 -14.96 -27.69 -3.85
CA GLY A 67 -15.63 -27.84 -5.13
C GLY A 67 -16.82 -28.79 -5.16
N ALA A 68 -17.83 -28.59 -4.31
CA ALA A 68 -19.16 -29.00 -4.72
C ALA A 68 -19.66 -27.95 -5.73
N LEU A 69 -19.95 -28.37 -6.98
CA LEU A 69 -20.90 -27.63 -7.80
C LEU A 69 -22.16 -27.46 -6.96
N ASP A 70 -22.67 -26.23 -6.82
CA ASP A 70 -23.91 -25.98 -6.09
C ASP A 70 -24.99 -26.92 -6.64
N PRO A 71 -25.53 -27.87 -5.85
CA PRO A 71 -26.52 -28.80 -6.34
C PRO A 71 -27.81 -28.10 -6.76
N GLU A 72 -28.02 -26.82 -6.42
CA GLU A 72 -29.14 -26.03 -6.91
C GLU A 72 -28.98 -25.54 -8.36
N CYS A 73 -27.78 -25.64 -8.96
CA CYS A 73 -27.53 -25.19 -10.33
C CYS A 73 -27.61 -26.30 -11.39
N ALA A 74 -27.75 -27.57 -10.99
CA ALA A 74 -27.86 -28.67 -11.93
C ALA A 74 -29.29 -28.78 -12.50
N ASP A 75 -29.64 -27.93 -13.48
CA ASP A 75 -30.69 -28.32 -14.43
C ASP A 75 -30.11 -29.39 -15.36
N PRO A 76 -30.57 -30.65 -15.30
CA PRO A 76 -30.09 -31.71 -16.16
C PRO A 76 -30.42 -31.49 -17.65
N GLU A 77 -31.29 -30.53 -17.99
CA GLU A 77 -31.66 -30.21 -19.36
C GLU A 77 -30.76 -29.14 -20.01
N ASP A 78 -30.03 -28.34 -19.23
CA ASP A 78 -29.08 -27.34 -19.75
C ASP A 78 -27.83 -27.19 -18.87
N PRO A 79 -26.84 -28.10 -19.01
CA PRO A 79 -25.58 -28.03 -18.25
C PRO A 79 -24.72 -26.80 -18.59
N CYS A 80 -25.08 -26.02 -19.62
CA CYS A 80 -24.33 -24.83 -20.03
C CYS A 80 -24.86 -23.53 -19.38
N ASP A 81 -26.07 -23.53 -18.81
CA ASP A 81 -26.67 -22.36 -18.13
C ASP A 81 -25.87 -21.95 -16.87
N CYS A 82 -25.15 -22.90 -16.26
CA CYS A 82 -24.22 -22.65 -15.15
C CYS A 82 -22.98 -21.85 -15.54
N LEU A 83 -22.57 -21.90 -16.80
CA LEU A 83 -21.29 -21.37 -17.30
C LEU A 83 -21.46 -20.02 -18.01
N ASP A 84 -22.64 -19.74 -18.58
CA ASP A 84 -23.02 -18.40 -19.04
C ASP A 84 -23.23 -17.41 -17.86
N HIS A 85 -23.29 -17.94 -16.64
CA HIS A 85 -23.16 -17.21 -15.39
C HIS A 85 -21.86 -17.56 -14.67
N ALA A 86 -20.72 -17.46 -15.36
CA ALA A 86 -19.48 -17.03 -14.71
C ALA A 86 -19.69 -15.60 -14.15
N SER A 87 -20.54 -15.51 -13.14
CA SER A 87 -20.91 -14.30 -12.45
C SER A 87 -19.64 -13.90 -11.72
N LEU A 88 -18.94 -12.95 -12.33
CA LEU A 88 -17.96 -12.12 -11.65
C LEU A 88 -18.67 -11.55 -10.44
N THR A 89 -18.45 -12.19 -9.29
CA THR A 89 -19.02 -11.74 -8.03
C THR A 89 -18.09 -10.64 -7.55
N PHE A 90 -18.57 -9.42 -7.72
CA PHE A 90 -17.93 -8.29 -7.08
C PHE A 90 -17.92 -8.54 -5.57
N GLU A 91 -16.72 -8.54 -4.99
CA GLU A 91 -16.58 -8.82 -3.58
C GLU A 91 -16.53 -7.50 -2.80
N ARG A 92 -15.66 -6.56 -3.24
CA ARG A 92 -15.28 -5.40 -2.41
C ARG A 92 -14.88 -4.18 -3.23
N GLY A 93 -15.33 -3.00 -2.79
CA GLY A 93 -14.81 -1.71 -3.25
C GLY A 93 -13.76 -1.16 -2.29
N LEU A 94 -12.63 -0.67 -2.81
CA LEU A 94 -11.65 0.09 -2.05
C LEU A 94 -11.44 1.49 -2.63
N ALA A 95 -11.80 2.53 -1.88
CA ALA A 95 -11.26 3.86 -2.12
C ALA A 95 -9.80 3.87 -1.64
N LEU A 96 -8.88 4.32 -2.50
CA LEU A 96 -7.44 4.23 -2.25
C LEU A 96 -6.89 5.52 -1.67
N THR A 97 -7.02 6.61 -2.42
CA THR A 97 -6.34 7.87 -2.12
C THR A 97 -7.20 9.06 -2.52
N ALA A 98 -7.10 10.16 -1.77
CA ALA A 98 -7.59 11.46 -2.19
C ALA A 98 -6.42 12.41 -2.44
N PHE A 99 -6.48 13.14 -3.56
CA PHE A 99 -5.50 14.13 -3.92
C PHE A 99 -6.15 15.52 -3.98
N PRO A 100 -5.46 16.58 -3.51
CA PRO A 100 -5.90 17.93 -3.79
C PRO A 100 -5.98 18.16 -5.29
N ALA A 101 -6.95 18.96 -5.74
CA ALA A 101 -7.17 19.21 -7.14
C ALA A 101 -7.45 20.69 -7.42
N ALA A 102 -6.92 21.18 -8.53
CA ALA A 102 -7.18 22.52 -9.05
C ALA A 102 -8.04 22.42 -10.32
N ARG A 103 -8.87 23.44 -10.56
CA ARG A 103 -9.74 23.51 -11.72
C ARG A 103 -8.98 24.09 -12.91
N GLY A 104 -8.94 23.32 -13.99
CA GLY A 104 -8.44 23.75 -15.28
C GLY A 104 -9.35 24.78 -15.96
N ALA A 105 -8.85 25.39 -17.03
CA ALA A 105 -9.62 26.37 -17.81
C ALA A 105 -10.88 25.78 -18.47
N ASP A 106 -10.91 24.46 -18.67
CA ASP A 106 -12.05 23.70 -19.20
C ASP A 106 -13.07 23.29 -18.11
N GLY A 107 -12.81 23.64 -16.85
CA GLY A 107 -13.64 23.29 -15.71
C GLY A 107 -13.35 21.92 -15.10
N SER A 108 -12.47 21.12 -15.70
CA SER A 108 -12.08 19.81 -15.17
C SER A 108 -11.14 19.96 -13.97
N LEU A 109 -11.18 18.99 -13.04
CA LEU A 109 -10.25 18.94 -11.91
C LEU A 109 -8.99 18.16 -12.30
N ALA A 110 -7.82 18.72 -12.02
CA ALA A 110 -6.52 18.09 -12.19
C ALA A 110 -5.76 18.05 -10.85
N ARG A 111 -4.91 17.03 -10.64
CA ARG A 111 -4.13 16.88 -9.39
C ARG A 111 -3.29 18.13 -9.12
N GLN A 112 -3.31 18.59 -7.87
CA GLN A 112 -2.56 19.73 -7.34
C GLN A 112 -1.68 19.25 -6.18
N CYS A 113 -0.45 18.84 -6.49
CA CYS A 113 0.41 18.11 -5.55
C CYS A 113 1.35 18.99 -4.71
N GLY A 114 1.45 20.28 -5.02
CA GLY A 114 2.27 21.26 -4.32
C GLY A 114 1.47 22.51 -3.93
N GLU A 115 2.19 23.61 -3.73
CA GLU A 115 1.58 24.92 -3.48
C GLU A 115 0.66 25.36 -4.61
N GLY A 116 -0.50 25.92 -4.27
CA GLY A 116 -1.45 26.48 -5.24
C GLY A 116 -2.88 26.49 -4.72
N THR A 117 -3.79 27.00 -5.56
CA THR A 117 -5.23 26.96 -5.30
C THR A 117 -5.71 25.52 -5.39
N ILE A 118 -6.54 25.11 -4.43
CA ILE A 118 -7.23 23.82 -4.45
C ILE A 118 -8.71 24.12 -4.58
N ASP A 119 -9.34 23.66 -5.65
CA ASP A 119 -10.76 23.86 -5.94
C ASP A 119 -11.62 22.66 -5.50
N GLY A 120 -10.98 21.53 -5.22
CA GLY A 120 -11.63 20.28 -4.89
C GLY A 120 -10.65 19.14 -4.66
N LEU A 121 -11.14 17.92 -4.80
CA LEU A 121 -10.36 16.69 -4.63
C LEU A 121 -10.57 15.74 -5.82
N LEU A 122 -9.54 14.95 -6.10
CA LEU A 122 -9.64 13.77 -6.94
C LEU A 122 -9.54 12.54 -6.04
N VAL A 123 -10.57 11.70 -6.04
CA VAL A 123 -10.58 10.44 -5.29
C VAL A 123 -10.45 9.29 -6.26
N ASP A 124 -9.41 8.48 -6.07
CA ASP A 124 -9.19 7.27 -6.84
C ASP A 124 -9.74 6.06 -6.06
N ALA A 125 -10.58 5.28 -6.71
CA ALA A 125 -11.16 4.04 -6.18
C ALA A 125 -10.87 2.88 -7.12
N VAL A 126 -10.71 1.70 -6.55
CA VAL A 126 -10.60 0.43 -7.26
C VAL A 126 -11.71 -0.51 -6.83
N LEU A 127 -12.22 -1.22 -7.82
CA LEU A 127 -13.23 -2.26 -7.65
C LEU A 127 -12.50 -3.60 -7.73
N VAL A 128 -12.48 -4.33 -6.62
CA VAL A 128 -11.83 -5.63 -6.48
C VAL A 128 -12.91 -6.71 -6.39
N GLY A 129 -12.99 -7.56 -7.41
CA GLY A 129 -13.85 -8.75 -7.37
C GLY A 129 -13.06 -10.04 -7.31
N LYS A 130 -13.73 -11.10 -6.86
CA LYS A 130 -13.25 -12.47 -7.00
C LYS A 130 -13.92 -13.07 -8.22
N GLY A 131 -13.19 -13.10 -9.33
CA GLY A 131 -13.59 -13.93 -10.46
C GLY A 131 -13.00 -15.32 -10.29
N ARG A 132 -13.82 -16.37 -10.43
CA ARG A 132 -13.32 -17.62 -11.00
C ARG A 132 -13.16 -17.38 -12.50
N TRP A 133 -12.02 -16.86 -12.91
CA TRP A 133 -11.69 -16.82 -14.32
C TRP A 133 -11.34 -18.26 -14.74
N PRO A 134 -12.01 -18.85 -15.75
CA PRO A 134 -11.69 -20.17 -16.28
C PRO A 134 -10.41 -20.16 -17.14
N LEU A 135 -9.47 -19.24 -16.88
CA LEU A 135 -8.18 -19.19 -17.56
C LEU A 135 -7.21 -20.14 -16.85
N ASP A 136 -7.33 -21.43 -17.18
CA ASP A 136 -6.29 -22.43 -16.94
C ASP A 136 -5.06 -22.10 -17.81
N VAL A 137 -4.23 -21.16 -17.33
CA VAL A 137 -2.88 -20.98 -17.86
C VAL A 137 -1.91 -21.64 -16.89
N GLY A 138 -1.90 -22.97 -16.88
CA GLY A 138 -0.82 -23.75 -16.25
C GLY A 138 -1.12 -24.42 -14.90
N GLY A 139 -2.38 -24.72 -14.57
CA GLY A 139 -2.69 -25.60 -13.43
C GLY A 139 -2.50 -24.99 -12.04
N ILE A 140 -2.33 -23.67 -11.93
CA ILE A 140 -2.42 -22.96 -10.64
C ILE A 140 -3.74 -22.21 -10.65
N ALA A 141 -4.76 -22.75 -9.97
CA ALA A 141 -6.01 -22.06 -9.68
C ALA A 141 -5.77 -20.99 -8.59
N ALA A 142 -4.97 -19.95 -8.92
CA ALA A 142 -4.93 -18.76 -8.10
C ALA A 142 -6.19 -17.95 -8.42
N SER A 143 -7.06 -17.74 -7.42
CA SER A 143 -8.09 -16.71 -7.47
C SER A 143 -7.42 -15.37 -7.78
N ARG A 144 -7.42 -14.96 -9.05
CA ARG A 144 -6.80 -13.70 -9.46
C ARG A 144 -7.81 -12.60 -9.17
N VAL A 145 -7.44 -11.69 -8.28
CA VAL A 145 -8.11 -10.40 -8.19
C VAL A 145 -7.79 -9.66 -9.49
N VAL A 146 -8.82 -9.40 -10.30
CA VAL A 146 -8.69 -8.64 -11.55
C VAL A 146 -9.29 -7.26 -11.30
N GLY A 147 -8.54 -6.21 -11.62
CA GLY A 147 -9.11 -4.86 -11.71
C GLY A 147 -10.15 -4.84 -12.81
N PHE A 148 -11.39 -4.45 -12.49
CA PHE A 148 -12.45 -4.39 -13.48
C PHE A 148 -12.25 -3.17 -14.37
N GLU A 149 -12.02 -3.42 -15.67
CA GLU A 149 -12.20 -2.45 -16.75
C GLU A 149 -13.51 -2.78 -17.50
N PRO A 150 -14.69 -2.56 -16.90
CA PRO A 150 -15.94 -2.73 -17.63
C PRO A 150 -16.04 -1.64 -18.68
N ALA A 151 -16.90 -1.84 -19.67
CA ALA A 151 -17.23 -0.81 -20.65
C ALA A 151 -17.55 0.52 -19.90
N PRO A 152 -16.72 1.58 -20.06
CA PRO A 152 -16.74 2.75 -19.17
C PRO A 152 -18.10 3.44 -19.03
N SER A 153 -18.98 3.27 -20.02
CA SER A 153 -20.32 3.86 -20.05
C SER A 153 -21.33 3.24 -19.08
N ALA A 154 -21.09 2.02 -18.55
CA ALA A 154 -22.07 1.34 -17.70
C ALA A 154 -21.96 1.68 -16.20
N LEU A 155 -20.76 2.05 -15.74
CA LEU A 155 -20.51 2.27 -14.31
C LEU A 155 -20.53 3.73 -13.86
N GLY A 156 -20.32 4.70 -14.76
CA GLY A 156 -20.17 6.10 -14.34
C GLY A 156 -21.36 6.66 -13.54
N ASP A 157 -22.59 6.23 -13.88
CA ASP A 157 -23.82 6.64 -13.21
C ASP A 157 -24.23 5.72 -12.05
N THR A 158 -23.61 4.54 -11.93
CA THR A 158 -23.98 3.52 -10.93
C THR A 158 -22.96 3.42 -9.79
N LEU A 159 -21.76 3.94 -10.01
CA LEU A 159 -20.74 4.09 -8.98
C LEU A 159 -20.78 5.53 -8.43
N GLY A 160 -21.22 5.65 -7.19
CA GLY A 160 -21.32 6.91 -6.45
C GLY A 160 -20.35 7.00 -5.28
N LEU A 161 -20.16 8.21 -4.79
CA LEU A 161 -19.42 8.50 -3.56
C LEU A 161 -20.26 9.46 -2.71
N GLU A 162 -20.60 9.03 -1.50
CA GLU A 162 -21.38 9.82 -0.55
C GLU A 162 -20.49 10.23 0.63
N LEU A 163 -20.24 11.53 0.81
CA LEU A 163 -19.42 12.04 1.91
C LEU A 163 -20.28 12.36 3.13
N THR A 164 -19.91 11.80 4.27
CA THR A 164 -20.61 11.99 5.55
C THR A 164 -19.84 12.89 6.50
N CYS A 165 -18.52 13.01 6.32
CA CYS A 165 -17.68 13.79 7.20
C CYS A 165 -16.47 14.41 6.50
N PHE A 166 -16.08 15.57 7.01
CA PHE A 166 -14.82 16.22 6.69
C PHE A 166 -14.19 16.78 7.97
N GLU A 167 -12.96 16.39 8.28
CA GLU A 167 -12.28 16.74 9.53
C GLU A 167 -10.77 16.95 9.32
N GLY A 168 -10.14 17.82 10.12
CA GLY A 168 -8.68 17.85 10.23
C GLY A 168 -8.20 16.60 10.97
N THR A 169 -7.09 16.01 10.53
CA THR A 169 -6.52 14.82 11.18
C THR A 169 -5.70 15.23 12.41
N GLY A 170 -6.39 15.64 13.48
CA GLY A 170 -5.82 15.50 14.83
C GLY A 170 -5.96 14.03 15.23
N ASP A 171 -4.91 13.44 15.82
CA ASP A 171 -4.68 12.00 15.92
C ASP A 171 -5.82 11.13 16.49
N ASP A 172 -6.82 11.70 17.18
CA ASP A 172 -7.85 10.93 17.90
C ASP A 172 -9.32 11.28 17.56
N ALA A 173 -9.59 12.12 16.55
CA ALA A 173 -10.97 12.54 16.29
C ALA A 173 -11.81 11.42 15.63
N ALA A 174 -12.25 10.44 16.42
CA ALA A 174 -13.26 9.46 16.02
C ALA A 174 -14.64 10.10 15.77
N THR A 175 -14.85 11.31 16.29
CA THR A 175 -16.14 12.00 16.30
C THR A 175 -16.22 12.97 15.12
N CYS A 176 -17.01 12.62 14.11
CA CYS A 176 -17.37 13.53 13.02
C CYS A 176 -18.12 14.76 13.55
N ALA A 177 -17.38 15.75 14.05
CA ALA A 177 -17.95 16.93 14.67
C ALA A 177 -18.43 17.97 13.64
N GLY A 178 -17.87 17.94 12.42
CA GLY A 178 -18.12 18.91 11.35
C GLY A 178 -19.40 18.71 10.54
N GLY A 179 -20.09 17.57 10.70
CA GLY A 179 -21.19 17.20 9.81
C GLY A 179 -20.74 16.91 8.36
N PRO A 180 -21.69 16.65 7.44
CA PRO A 180 -21.36 16.38 6.05
C PRO A 180 -20.86 17.66 5.36
N PRO A 181 -19.79 17.59 4.55
CA PRO A 181 -19.32 18.74 3.79
C PRO A 181 -20.31 19.15 2.70
N THR A 182 -20.25 20.41 2.26
CA THR A 182 -20.98 20.90 1.09
C THR A 182 -20.25 20.46 -0.19
N ALA A 183 -20.31 19.17 -0.50
CA ALA A 183 -19.62 18.60 -1.65
C ALA A 183 -20.56 18.39 -2.84
N THR A 184 -20.06 18.70 -4.06
CA THR A 184 -20.67 18.18 -5.30
C THR A 184 -19.73 17.13 -5.88
N VAL A 185 -20.21 15.90 -6.00
CA VAL A 185 -19.45 14.78 -6.55
C VAL A 185 -19.82 14.61 -8.02
N ALA A 186 -18.85 14.76 -8.91
CA ALA A 186 -19.00 14.46 -10.32
C ALA A 186 -19.12 12.94 -10.55
N PRO A 187 -19.79 12.49 -11.63
CA PRO A 187 -19.83 11.08 -12.00
C PRO A 187 -18.42 10.49 -12.08
N ALA A 188 -18.29 9.22 -11.70
CA ALA A 188 -17.01 8.53 -11.74
C ALA A 188 -16.54 8.38 -13.19
N ALA A 189 -15.29 8.73 -13.47
CA ALA A 189 -14.64 8.49 -14.75
C ALA A 189 -13.56 7.43 -14.58
N TYR A 190 -13.54 6.42 -15.46
CA TYR A 190 -12.44 5.48 -15.47
C TYR A 190 -11.19 6.14 -16.05
N VAL A 191 -10.12 6.14 -15.28
CA VAL A 191 -8.79 6.54 -15.72
C VAL A 191 -8.00 5.26 -15.93
N SER A 192 -7.83 4.89 -17.18
CA SER A 192 -7.01 3.73 -17.54
C SER A 192 -5.62 3.92 -16.96
N GLY A 193 -5.09 2.84 -16.37
CA GLY A 193 -3.70 2.76 -16.05
C GLY A 193 -2.86 2.69 -17.30
N ALA A 194 -1.60 2.32 -17.13
CA ALA A 194 -0.79 2.05 -18.29
C ALA A 194 -1.34 0.80 -19.02
N PRO A 195 -1.24 0.72 -20.36
CA PRO A 195 -1.84 -0.36 -21.12
C PRO A 195 -1.38 -1.71 -20.57
N PRO A 196 -2.24 -2.75 -20.59
CA PRO A 196 -1.82 -4.09 -20.21
C PRO A 196 -0.61 -4.49 -21.06
N GLY A 197 0.53 -4.62 -20.39
CA GLY A 197 1.84 -4.74 -20.98
C GLY A 197 2.84 -5.14 -19.91
N LYS A 198 4.08 -5.43 -20.33
CA LYS A 198 5.15 -5.76 -19.40
C LYS A 198 5.34 -4.62 -18.39
N ARG A 199 5.56 -4.98 -17.13
CA ARG A 199 5.90 -4.03 -16.05
C ARG A 199 7.31 -4.29 -15.54
N HIS A 200 8.00 -3.22 -15.15
CA HIS A 200 9.15 -3.30 -14.26
C HIS A 200 8.73 -2.77 -12.90
N ILE A 201 8.90 -3.57 -11.86
CA ILE A 201 8.41 -3.25 -10.53
C ILE A 201 9.56 -3.37 -9.54
N VAL A 202 9.81 -2.31 -8.78
CA VAL A 202 10.73 -2.35 -7.64
C VAL A 202 9.92 -2.20 -6.36
N VAL A 203 9.96 -3.21 -5.50
CA VAL A 203 9.37 -3.18 -4.16
C VAL A 203 10.46 -2.84 -3.15
N ILE A 204 10.25 -1.77 -2.40
CA ILE A 204 11.12 -1.34 -1.31
C ILE A 204 10.46 -1.72 0.00
N ILE A 205 11.16 -2.47 0.83
CA ILE A 205 10.74 -2.82 2.19
C ILE A 205 11.59 -2.02 3.16
N ASP A 206 10.95 -1.23 4.00
CA ASP A 206 11.64 -0.55 5.09
C ASP A 206 12.23 -1.58 6.09
N GLN A 207 13.48 -1.35 6.50
CA GLN A 207 14.23 -2.16 7.46
C GLN A 207 14.73 -1.30 8.63
N SER A 208 14.05 -0.19 8.92
CA SER A 208 14.31 0.63 10.10
C SER A 208 14.10 -0.16 11.41
N GLY A 209 14.49 0.45 12.53
CA GLY A 209 14.36 -0.12 13.86
C GLY A 209 12.92 -0.10 14.38
N SER A 210 12.11 0.91 14.00
CA SER A 210 10.70 1.06 14.40
C SER A 210 9.87 -0.18 14.10
N THR A 211 10.25 -0.84 13.02
CA THR A 211 9.60 -2.03 12.52
C THR A 211 9.71 -3.22 13.44
N LEU A 212 10.80 -3.27 14.22
CA LEU A 212 11.03 -4.25 15.26
C LEU A 212 10.69 -3.70 16.64
N GLY A 213 10.23 -2.45 16.75
CA GLY A 213 9.92 -1.77 18.01
C GLY A 213 11.14 -1.13 18.67
N LEU A 214 12.23 -0.93 17.92
CA LEU A 214 13.46 -0.28 18.39
C LEU A 214 13.33 1.24 18.28
N VAL A 215 12.39 1.79 19.04
CA VAL A 215 12.11 3.22 19.15
C VAL A 215 12.50 3.76 20.53
N ASP A 216 13.04 4.97 20.58
CA ASP A 216 13.41 5.68 21.79
C ASP A 216 12.23 6.51 22.32
N ALA A 217 11.54 5.97 23.33
CA ALA A 217 10.44 6.64 24.00
C ALA A 217 10.83 8.00 24.61
N ALA A 218 12.09 8.19 25.04
CA ALA A 218 12.56 9.47 25.59
C ALA A 218 12.70 10.56 24.52
N ARG A 219 12.77 10.16 23.24
CA ARG A 219 12.85 11.04 22.07
C ARG A 219 11.56 11.04 21.25
N GLY A 220 10.43 10.72 21.87
CA GLY A 220 9.13 10.69 21.19
C GLY A 220 8.93 9.47 20.30
N PHE A 221 9.50 8.33 20.69
CA PHE A 221 9.41 7.05 19.97
C PHE A 221 10.05 7.08 18.57
N ARG A 222 11.21 7.73 18.44
CA ARG A 222 12.01 7.77 17.20
C ARG A 222 13.09 6.69 17.17
N GLU A 223 13.49 6.20 16.01
CA GLU A 223 14.59 5.23 15.93
C GLU A 223 15.91 5.87 16.35
N ALA A 224 16.73 5.06 17.02
CA ALA A 224 18.08 5.42 17.36
C ALA A 224 19.07 4.67 16.44
N PRO A 225 20.26 5.21 16.18
CA PRO A 225 21.29 4.52 15.39
C PRO A 225 21.61 3.14 15.97
N VAL A 226 21.96 2.17 15.12
CA VAL A 226 22.35 0.83 15.58
C VAL A 226 23.41 0.90 16.68
N GLY A 227 23.17 0.21 17.79
CA GLY A 227 24.11 0.08 18.92
C GLY A 227 24.02 1.18 19.98
N THR A 228 23.16 2.18 19.81
CA THR A 228 22.94 3.24 20.81
C THR A 228 21.91 2.86 21.89
N PHE A 229 21.13 1.81 21.65
CA PHE A 229 20.00 1.43 22.51
C PHE A 229 20.19 0.03 23.13
N ALA A 230 19.86 -0.08 24.42
CA ALA A 230 19.72 -1.37 25.09
C ALA A 230 18.29 -1.88 24.86
N VAL A 231 18.14 -2.90 24.01
CA VAL A 231 16.84 -3.50 23.66
C VAL A 231 16.10 -3.97 24.93
N PRO A 232 14.95 -3.36 25.28
CA PRO A 232 14.09 -3.83 26.37
C PRO A 232 13.64 -5.26 26.09
N GLY A 233 13.36 -6.04 27.14
CA GLY A 233 12.97 -7.45 26.99
C GLY A 233 11.62 -7.67 26.27
N ASP A 234 10.82 -6.63 26.10
CA ASP A 234 9.43 -6.60 25.61
C ASP A 234 9.23 -5.72 24.37
N PHE A 235 10.30 -5.26 23.72
CA PHE A 235 10.23 -4.35 22.55
C PHE A 235 9.41 -4.88 21.37
N ALA A 236 9.21 -6.20 21.24
CA ALA A 236 8.37 -6.79 20.21
C ALA A 236 6.88 -6.35 20.31
N GLU A 237 6.43 -5.85 21.46
CA GLU A 237 5.09 -5.25 21.60
C GLU A 237 5.01 -3.85 20.96
N LEU A 238 6.15 -3.21 20.74
CA LEU A 238 6.26 -1.89 20.09
C LEU A 238 6.50 -2.00 18.58
N ALA A 239 6.71 -3.21 18.06
CA ALA A 239 6.97 -3.47 16.65
C ALA A 239 5.72 -3.21 15.79
N SER A 240 5.86 -2.37 14.77
CA SER A 240 4.84 -2.23 13.73
C SER A 240 4.74 -3.48 12.83
N ASP A 241 5.83 -4.27 12.74
CA ASP A 241 5.95 -5.42 11.84
C ASP A 241 6.33 -6.72 12.57
N ARG A 242 5.66 -7.01 13.70
CA ARG A 242 5.97 -8.19 14.54
C ARG A 242 5.92 -9.53 13.79
N ALA A 243 5.06 -9.64 12.78
CA ALA A 243 4.80 -10.89 12.07
C ALA A 243 5.48 -10.98 10.69
N GLY A 244 6.35 -10.04 10.33
CA GLY A 244 6.94 -9.97 8.98
C GLY A 244 5.89 -9.73 7.89
N ILE A 245 4.87 -8.96 8.23
CA ILE A 245 3.77 -8.49 7.40
C ILE A 245 4.28 -7.82 6.12
N ARG A 246 5.29 -6.95 6.20
CA ARG A 246 5.76 -6.22 5.01
C ARG A 246 6.45 -7.14 4.01
N VAL A 247 7.19 -8.12 4.52
CA VAL A 247 7.73 -9.24 3.74
C VAL A 247 6.61 -10.07 3.12
N ALA A 248 5.55 -10.37 3.87
CA ALA A 248 4.39 -11.10 3.35
C ALA A 248 3.68 -10.31 2.23
N MET A 249 3.56 -8.97 2.35
CA MET A 249 3.04 -8.08 1.31
C MET A 249 3.85 -8.13 0.03
N ALA A 250 5.18 -8.04 0.10
CA ALA A 250 6.03 -8.16 -1.08
C ALA A 250 5.82 -9.52 -1.78
N GLY A 251 5.65 -10.60 -1.01
CA GLY A 251 5.25 -11.90 -1.56
C GLY A 251 3.85 -11.90 -2.20
N TYR A 252 2.89 -11.16 -1.62
CA TYR A 252 1.56 -10.98 -2.22
C TYR A 252 1.58 -10.18 -3.52
N VAL A 253 2.51 -9.22 -3.66
CA VAL A 253 2.75 -8.50 -4.91
C VAL A 253 3.24 -9.50 -5.96
N ALA A 254 4.33 -10.23 -5.68
CA ALA A 254 4.91 -11.21 -6.60
C ALA A 254 3.88 -12.22 -7.13
N ARG A 255 2.99 -12.72 -6.27
CA ARG A 255 1.92 -13.67 -6.67
C ARG A 255 0.87 -13.10 -7.62
N ARG A 256 0.75 -11.78 -7.74
CA ARG A 256 -0.30 -11.12 -8.56
C ARG A 256 0.18 -10.71 -9.95
N LEU A 257 1.49 -10.56 -10.10
CA LEU A 257 2.11 -10.10 -11.32
C LEU A 257 1.89 -11.07 -12.47
N ALA A 258 1.86 -10.56 -13.69
CA ALA A 258 1.84 -11.42 -14.87
C ALA A 258 3.21 -12.12 -15.03
N PRO A 259 3.28 -13.29 -15.69
CA PRO A 259 4.56 -13.94 -15.97
C PRO A 259 5.54 -13.08 -16.79
N THR A 260 5.02 -12.07 -17.51
CA THR A 260 5.81 -11.13 -18.30
C THR A 260 6.36 -9.96 -17.51
N ASP A 261 5.87 -9.72 -16.29
CA ASP A 261 6.32 -8.63 -15.44
C ASP A 261 7.65 -9.01 -14.78
N GLU A 262 8.52 -8.02 -14.59
CA GLU A 262 9.78 -8.18 -13.86
C GLU A 262 9.69 -7.48 -12.52
N LEU A 263 10.18 -8.18 -11.50
CA LEU A 263 10.12 -7.75 -10.11
C LEU A 263 11.52 -7.72 -9.51
N CYS A 264 11.82 -6.63 -8.83
CA CYS A 264 12.95 -6.47 -7.95
C CYS A 264 12.44 -6.17 -6.53
N VAL A 265 12.98 -6.84 -5.51
CA VAL A 265 12.66 -6.53 -4.10
C VAL A 265 13.93 -6.13 -3.37
N ILE A 266 13.91 -4.98 -2.70
CA ILE A 266 15.03 -4.45 -1.93
C ILE A 266 14.59 -4.03 -0.52
N GLY A 267 15.50 -4.17 0.45
CA GLY A 267 15.35 -3.63 1.79
C GLY A 267 16.09 -2.30 1.96
N ALA A 268 15.51 -1.33 2.66
CA ALA A 268 16.15 -0.06 2.99
C ALA A 268 16.59 -0.05 4.47
N ALA A 269 17.89 -0.19 4.74
CA ALA A 269 18.44 -0.26 6.10
C ALA A 269 19.52 0.80 6.34
N GLU A 270 19.93 1.01 7.60
CA GLU A 270 20.95 2.00 7.97
C GLU A 270 22.28 1.74 7.28
N ALA A 271 22.62 0.45 7.11
CA ALA A 271 23.84 0.02 6.43
C ALA A 271 23.77 0.16 4.89
N GLY A 272 22.63 0.59 4.34
CA GLY A 272 22.38 0.72 2.92
C GLY A 272 21.30 -0.23 2.41
N LEU A 273 21.28 -0.45 1.10
CA LEU A 273 20.29 -1.29 0.43
C LEU A 273 20.64 -2.78 0.56
N ILE A 274 19.64 -3.57 0.92
CA ILE A 274 19.72 -5.02 1.03
C ILE A 274 19.01 -5.62 -0.19
N VAL A 275 19.71 -6.38 -1.01
CA VAL A 275 19.08 -7.15 -2.10
C VAL A 275 19.12 -8.63 -1.73
N PRO A 276 17.96 -9.31 -1.56
CA PRO A 276 17.96 -10.70 -1.11
C PRO A 276 18.57 -11.68 -2.10
N ASN A 277 19.07 -12.81 -1.60
CA ASN A 277 19.65 -13.92 -2.38
C ASN A 277 20.91 -13.59 -3.18
N THR A 278 21.72 -12.64 -2.73
CA THR A 278 23.10 -12.50 -3.21
C THR A 278 23.96 -13.52 -2.48
N GLU A 279 23.99 -14.75 -2.99
CA GLU A 279 25.00 -15.73 -2.60
C GLU A 279 26.39 -15.22 -3.06
N GLY A 280 27.01 -14.37 -2.23
CA GLY A 280 28.29 -13.77 -2.57
C GLY A 280 28.61 -12.60 -1.65
N ALA A 281 29.26 -12.87 -0.52
CA ALA A 281 29.93 -11.83 0.25
C ALA A 281 31.00 -11.18 -0.65
N GLY A 282 30.72 -10.01 -1.22
CA GLY A 282 31.68 -9.22 -1.99
C GLY A 282 31.23 -8.65 -3.33
N ILE A 283 29.99 -8.83 -3.77
CA ILE A 283 29.45 -8.10 -4.92
C ILE A 283 28.99 -6.72 -4.43
N ALA A 284 29.38 -5.65 -5.14
CA ALA A 284 28.94 -4.31 -4.82
C ALA A 284 27.41 -4.18 -5.00
N THR A 285 26.74 -3.53 -4.06
CA THR A 285 25.28 -3.32 -4.06
C THR A 285 24.79 -2.75 -5.40
N ASP A 286 25.55 -1.87 -6.04
CA ASP A 286 25.23 -1.26 -7.33
C ASP A 286 25.17 -2.27 -8.50
N GLU A 287 26.06 -3.26 -8.52
CA GLU A 287 26.09 -4.30 -9.57
C GLU A 287 24.92 -5.27 -9.43
N ILE A 288 24.50 -5.53 -8.18
CA ILE A 288 23.33 -6.37 -7.89
C ILE A 288 22.03 -5.63 -8.22
N LEU A 289 21.93 -4.35 -7.86
CA LEU A 289 20.79 -3.50 -8.20
C LEU A 289 20.61 -3.42 -9.72
N ALA A 290 21.70 -3.27 -10.46
CA ALA A 290 21.67 -3.28 -11.93
C ALA A 290 21.14 -4.61 -12.48
N GLY A 291 21.55 -5.75 -11.92
CA GLY A 291 21.07 -7.07 -12.34
C GLY A 291 19.70 -7.48 -11.79
N CYS A 292 19.02 -6.64 -11.01
CA CYS A 292 17.84 -7.04 -10.25
C CYS A 292 16.61 -7.34 -11.14
N LEU A 293 16.51 -6.68 -12.30
CA LEU A 293 15.46 -6.90 -13.29
C LEU A 293 15.94 -7.77 -14.48
N ASP A 294 17.24 -8.10 -14.57
CA ASP A 294 17.86 -8.76 -15.72
C ASP A 294 17.58 -10.27 -15.86
N GLY A 295 16.84 -10.86 -14.92
CA GLY A 295 16.52 -12.29 -14.96
C GLY A 295 15.15 -12.52 -14.38
N GLY A 296 14.17 -12.77 -15.25
CA GLY A 296 12.75 -13.04 -14.97
C GLY A 296 12.46 -14.28 -14.13
N ASP A 297 13.25 -14.50 -13.09
CA ASP A 297 13.07 -15.51 -12.08
C ASP A 297 12.03 -14.99 -11.07
N HIS A 298 10.80 -14.84 -11.56
CA HIS A 298 9.63 -14.56 -10.74
C HIS A 298 9.57 -15.56 -9.56
N ASP A 299 9.97 -16.80 -9.84
CA ASP A 299 10.09 -17.90 -8.90
C ASP A 299 11.06 -17.59 -7.75
N ARG A 300 12.20 -16.92 -8.01
CA ARG A 300 13.13 -16.45 -6.97
C ARG A 300 12.44 -15.62 -5.88
N TRP A 301 11.44 -14.82 -6.25
CA TRP A 301 10.69 -13.96 -5.32
C TRP A 301 9.44 -14.63 -4.76
N LEU A 302 8.84 -15.56 -5.50
CA LEU A 302 7.70 -16.35 -5.04
C LEU A 302 8.05 -17.29 -3.89
N PHE A 303 9.30 -17.77 -3.82
CA PHE A 303 9.77 -18.62 -2.73
C PHE A 303 10.31 -17.80 -1.54
N ALA A 304 9.70 -18.01 -0.37
CA ALA A 304 9.94 -17.31 0.90
C ALA A 304 11.42 -17.24 1.35
N ALA A 305 12.33 -18.02 0.77
CA ALA A 305 13.75 -17.99 1.10
C ALA A 305 14.44 -16.66 0.75
N GLY A 306 14.02 -16.00 -0.33
CA GLY A 306 14.57 -14.69 -0.73
C GLY A 306 14.05 -13.57 0.15
N VAL A 307 12.76 -13.26 0.06
CA VAL A 307 12.16 -12.17 0.84
C VAL A 307 12.26 -12.40 2.35
N GLY A 308 12.31 -13.66 2.81
CA GLY A 308 12.52 -14.02 4.22
C GLY A 308 13.84 -13.52 4.81
N GLN A 309 14.87 -13.22 4.00
CA GLN A 309 16.10 -12.59 4.48
C GLN A 309 15.86 -11.16 5.00
N LEU A 310 14.83 -10.49 4.48
CA LEU A 310 14.40 -9.15 4.93
C LEU A 310 13.53 -9.22 6.19
N ALA A 311 13.18 -10.41 6.69
CA ALA A 311 12.39 -10.53 7.92
C ALA A 311 13.23 -10.29 9.19
N SER A 312 14.56 -10.40 9.10
CA SER A 312 15.48 -10.25 10.24
C SER A 312 16.42 -9.06 10.14
N GLY A 313 16.31 -8.24 9.09
CA GLY A 313 17.23 -7.15 8.79
C GLY A 313 16.94 -5.84 9.51
N GLY A 314 15.80 -5.74 10.21
CA GLY A 314 15.35 -4.52 10.86
C GLY A 314 16.34 -4.01 11.92
N GLY A 315 16.72 -2.74 11.83
CA GLY A 315 17.58 -2.11 12.82
C GLY A 315 18.08 -0.74 12.39
N GLY A 316 18.05 0.20 13.34
CA GLY A 316 18.59 1.53 13.11
C GLY A 316 17.68 2.45 12.30
N ARG A 317 18.27 3.43 11.62
CA ARG A 317 17.56 4.34 10.72
C ARG A 317 17.46 3.74 9.31
N ALA A 318 16.40 4.04 8.55
CA ALA A 318 16.29 3.70 7.14
C ALA A 318 16.33 4.96 6.24
N PRO A 319 17.27 5.05 5.27
CA PRO A 319 17.33 6.12 4.26
C PRO A 319 16.37 5.83 3.10
N LEU A 320 15.07 5.85 3.39
CA LEU A 320 13.99 5.45 2.47
C LEU A 320 14.03 6.20 1.12
N TRP A 321 14.25 7.50 1.09
CA TRP A 321 14.34 8.30 -0.14
C TRP A 321 15.60 7.98 -0.95
N SER A 322 16.68 7.54 -0.30
CA SER A 322 17.85 7.02 -1.01
C SER A 322 17.52 5.70 -1.70
N ALA A 323 16.71 4.84 -1.07
CA ALA A 323 16.21 3.62 -1.70
C ALA A 323 15.28 3.93 -2.88
N VAL A 324 14.38 4.91 -2.74
CA VAL A 324 13.51 5.36 -3.84
C VAL A 324 14.32 5.93 -5.01
N ASP A 325 15.35 6.74 -4.74
CA ASP A 325 16.23 7.29 -5.77
C ASP A 325 17.05 6.20 -6.49
N ALA A 326 17.54 5.20 -5.76
CA ALA A 326 18.21 4.05 -6.35
C ALA A 326 17.26 3.16 -7.18
N ALA A 327 16.06 2.90 -6.69
CA ALA A 327 15.02 2.17 -7.43
C ALA A 327 14.65 2.88 -8.73
N TRP A 328 14.59 4.22 -8.71
CA TRP A 328 14.42 5.01 -9.92
C TRP A 328 15.55 4.76 -10.92
N ASP A 329 16.81 4.78 -10.48
CA ASP A 329 17.95 4.56 -11.36
C ASP A 329 17.95 3.15 -11.98
N VAL A 330 17.52 2.14 -11.21
CA VAL A 330 17.29 0.77 -11.71
C VAL A 330 16.24 0.79 -12.83
N LEU A 331 15.07 1.38 -12.61
CA LEU A 331 14.00 1.45 -13.61
C LEU A 331 14.44 2.21 -14.86
N LEU A 332 15.14 3.34 -14.68
CA LEU A 332 15.65 4.14 -15.79
C LEU A 332 16.66 3.37 -16.65
N ALA A 333 17.50 2.54 -16.04
CA ALA A 333 18.46 1.70 -16.76
C ALA A 333 17.77 0.61 -17.61
N HIS A 334 16.56 0.21 -17.23
CA HIS A 334 15.77 -0.82 -17.92
C HIS A 334 14.64 -0.25 -18.79
N ALA A 335 14.46 1.07 -18.81
CA ALA A 335 13.35 1.72 -19.49
C ALA A 335 13.22 1.26 -20.96
N ALA A 336 12.04 0.76 -21.32
CA ALA A 336 11.76 0.21 -22.64
C ALA A 336 10.39 0.69 -23.16
N PRO A 337 10.22 0.89 -24.48
CA PRO A 337 8.94 1.28 -25.05
C PRO A 337 7.84 0.25 -24.75
N GLY A 338 6.68 0.73 -24.28
CA GLY A 338 5.55 -0.14 -23.94
C GLY A 338 5.72 -0.92 -22.63
N VAL A 339 6.77 -0.64 -21.87
CA VAL A 339 6.96 -1.14 -20.50
C VAL A 339 6.63 -0.04 -19.51
N THR A 340 6.08 -0.42 -18.36
CA THR A 340 5.59 0.52 -17.35
C THR A 340 6.37 0.33 -16.06
N ASP A 341 6.91 1.42 -15.54
CA ASP A 341 7.83 1.40 -14.42
C ASP A 341 7.10 1.79 -13.12
N GLN A 342 7.19 0.92 -12.10
CA GLN A 342 6.51 1.07 -10.81
C GLN A 342 7.50 0.94 -9.66
N ILE A 343 7.38 1.82 -8.67
CA ILE A 343 8.01 1.68 -7.36
C ILE A 343 6.90 1.51 -6.33
N LEU A 344 6.97 0.45 -5.53
CA LEU A 344 6.08 0.25 -4.40
C LEU A 344 6.91 0.29 -3.12
N VAL A 345 6.61 1.23 -2.24
CA VAL A 345 7.24 1.36 -0.93
C VAL A 345 6.31 0.77 0.14
N ILE A 346 6.84 -0.12 0.96
CA ILE A 346 6.14 -0.74 2.09
C ILE A 346 6.93 -0.39 3.35
N ASP A 347 6.41 0.54 4.14
CA ASP A 347 7.07 1.08 5.32
C ASP A 347 6.15 1.16 6.53
N ASP A 348 6.67 1.66 7.64
CA ASP A 348 5.88 1.95 8.84
C ASP A 348 5.92 3.42 9.27
N GLY A 349 6.50 4.28 8.42
CA GLY A 349 6.90 5.61 8.83
C GLY A 349 7.76 6.36 7.79
N PRO A 350 8.14 7.60 8.13
CA PRO A 350 8.94 8.45 7.28
C PRO A 350 10.39 7.99 7.13
N ASP A 351 11.10 8.60 6.18
CA ASP A 351 12.54 8.48 6.08
C ASP A 351 13.24 9.13 7.29
N THR A 352 13.70 8.27 8.18
CA THR A 352 14.43 8.57 9.41
C THR A 352 15.84 9.14 9.18
N CYS A 353 16.34 9.10 7.94
CA CYS A 353 17.61 9.63 7.50
C CYS A 353 17.42 10.87 6.59
N SER A 354 16.30 11.57 6.69
CA SER A 354 16.03 12.76 5.89
C SER A 354 15.66 14.00 6.71
N GLY A 355 16.00 15.15 6.15
CA GLY A 355 15.36 16.43 6.47
C GLY A 355 15.59 16.99 7.87
N GLU A 356 14.52 17.59 8.42
CA GLU A 356 14.52 18.33 9.70
C GLU A 356 14.81 17.44 10.91
N GLU A 357 14.76 16.11 10.71
CA GLU A 357 14.98 15.09 11.73
C GLU A 357 16.43 14.59 11.81
N LEU A 358 17.28 15.03 10.87
CA LEU A 358 18.72 14.81 10.92
C LEU A 358 19.37 15.84 11.82
N THR A 359 19.93 15.39 12.94
CA THR A 359 20.95 16.19 13.62
C THR A 359 22.24 16.07 12.82
N SER A 360 22.92 17.18 12.56
CA SER A 360 24.20 17.22 11.80
C SER A 360 25.34 16.39 12.43
N CYS A 361 25.07 15.72 13.54
CA CYS A 361 26.00 14.96 14.36
C CYS A 361 25.89 13.44 14.13
N GLU A 362 24.99 12.96 13.25
CA GLU A 362 24.80 11.54 13.00
C GLU A 362 25.48 11.08 11.70
N PRO A 363 26.60 10.33 11.77
CA PRO A 363 27.39 9.96 10.59
C PRO A 363 26.67 8.97 9.67
N THR A 364 25.66 8.25 10.15
CA THR A 364 25.02 7.16 9.42
C THR A 364 24.04 7.62 8.33
N CYS A 365 23.54 8.86 8.40
CA CYS A 365 22.70 9.43 7.36
C CYS A 365 23.43 10.46 6.48
N VAL A 366 24.76 10.58 6.60
CA VAL A 366 25.54 11.53 5.82
C VAL A 366 25.49 11.15 4.34
N GLY A 367 25.00 12.08 3.52
CA GLY A 367 24.86 11.89 2.07
C GLY A 367 23.58 11.17 1.66
N ALA A 368 22.68 10.87 2.59
CA ALA A 368 21.35 10.37 2.26
C ALA A 368 20.62 11.37 1.36
N VAL A 369 19.89 10.84 0.38
CA VAL A 369 19.02 11.60 -0.49
C VAL A 369 17.79 12.03 0.31
N GLY A 370 17.40 13.30 0.24
CA GLY A 370 16.14 13.80 0.78
C GLY A 370 15.00 13.76 -0.24
N VAL A 371 13.76 13.90 0.25
CA VAL A 371 12.52 13.89 -0.56
C VAL A 371 12.55 14.93 -1.70
N ASP A 372 13.17 16.10 -1.48
CA ASP A 372 13.25 17.18 -2.47
C ASP A 372 13.91 16.75 -3.78
N ARG A 373 14.90 15.85 -3.70
CA ARG A 373 15.56 15.28 -4.88
C ARG A 373 14.57 14.41 -5.67
N VAL A 374 13.83 13.54 -5.00
CA VAL A 374 12.81 12.68 -5.62
C VAL A 374 11.72 13.53 -6.29
N LEU A 375 11.18 14.53 -5.58
CA LEU A 375 10.17 15.44 -6.12
C LEU A 375 10.71 16.26 -7.31
N SER A 376 11.96 16.71 -7.26
CA SER A 376 12.61 17.41 -8.37
C SER A 376 12.75 16.52 -9.60
N ARG A 377 13.14 15.25 -9.43
CA ARG A 377 13.22 14.26 -10.51
C ARG A 377 11.85 14.00 -11.13
N LEU A 378 10.81 13.81 -10.30
CA LEU A 378 9.43 13.64 -10.76
C LEU A 378 8.93 14.82 -11.59
N LYS A 379 9.25 16.05 -11.17
CA LYS A 379 8.90 17.25 -11.91
C LYS A 379 9.65 17.35 -13.24
N ALA A 380 10.93 16.98 -13.27
CA ALA A 380 11.76 17.02 -14.48
C ALA A 380 11.39 15.94 -15.51
N ALA A 381 10.98 14.76 -15.06
CA ALA A 381 10.66 13.62 -15.93
C ALA A 381 9.30 13.75 -16.66
N GLY A 382 8.38 14.58 -16.18
CA GLY A 382 7.09 14.79 -16.83
C GLY A 382 6.21 13.54 -16.80
N GLU A 383 5.80 13.04 -17.98
CA GLU A 383 4.96 11.84 -18.13
C GLU A 383 5.77 10.53 -18.14
N ALA A 384 7.07 10.58 -18.47
CA ALA A 384 7.94 9.40 -18.55
C ALA A 384 8.53 8.98 -17.18
N LYS A 385 7.88 9.37 -16.09
CA LYS A 385 8.30 9.06 -14.72
C LYS A 385 7.75 7.70 -14.28
N PRO A 386 8.49 6.95 -13.45
CA PRO A 386 7.90 5.82 -12.73
C PRO A 386 6.80 6.34 -11.81
N ARG A 387 5.78 5.50 -11.69
CA ARG A 387 4.74 5.69 -10.69
C ARG A 387 5.25 5.16 -9.35
N ILE A 388 4.98 5.90 -8.27
CA ILE A 388 5.48 5.58 -6.92
C ILE A 388 4.28 5.46 -5.98
N ASP A 389 3.98 4.24 -5.55
CA ASP A 389 2.91 3.91 -4.62
C ASP A 389 3.49 3.62 -3.21
N PHE A 390 2.71 3.90 -2.17
CA PHE A 390 3.09 3.67 -0.76
C PHE A 390 2.02 2.85 -0.04
N ILE A 391 2.47 1.91 0.79
CA ILE A 391 1.69 1.26 1.83
C ILE A 391 2.41 1.51 3.16
N GLN A 392 1.91 2.46 3.94
CA GLN A 392 2.45 2.78 5.25
C GLN A 392 1.64 2.03 6.32
N LEU A 393 2.34 1.22 7.11
CA LEU A 393 1.81 0.65 8.34
C LEU A 393 1.90 1.68 9.46
N GLN A 394 0.91 1.71 10.35
CA GLN A 394 1.04 2.53 11.55
C GLN A 394 2.09 1.93 12.50
N ALA A 395 2.99 2.79 12.99
CA ALA A 395 3.91 2.47 14.06
C ALA A 395 3.63 3.35 15.27
N ILE A 396 4.14 2.95 16.45
CA ILE A 396 4.02 3.77 17.66
C ILE A 396 4.73 5.12 17.50
N GLY A 397 5.89 5.13 16.83
CA GLY A 397 6.63 6.35 16.50
C GLY A 397 5.95 7.19 15.41
N TYR A 398 5.10 6.55 14.60
CA TYR A 398 4.48 7.16 13.43
C TYR A 398 2.98 6.83 13.40
N PRO A 399 2.21 7.42 14.35
CA PRO A 399 0.79 7.14 14.48
C PRO A 399 -0.01 7.71 13.30
N SER A 400 0.58 8.64 12.54
CA SER A 400 -0.06 9.39 11.47
C SER A 400 0.57 9.11 10.11
N ARG A 401 -0.16 9.51 9.07
CA ARG A 401 0.26 9.43 7.67
C ARG A 401 1.43 10.37 7.40
N ASP A 402 2.44 9.94 6.64
CA ASP A 402 3.55 10.80 6.23
C ASP A 402 3.13 11.76 5.08
N PRO A 403 3.13 13.09 5.31
CA PRO A 403 2.82 14.08 4.28
C PRO A 403 3.77 14.03 3.06
N ARG A 404 5.01 13.58 3.25
CA ARG A 404 6.03 13.50 2.20
C ARG A 404 5.71 12.37 1.22
N GLN A 405 5.35 11.20 1.74
CA GLN A 405 4.89 10.07 0.93
C GLN A 405 3.61 10.41 0.15
N LEU A 406 2.64 11.08 0.79
CA LEU A 406 1.45 11.61 0.12
C LEU A 406 1.81 12.55 -1.05
N ALA A 407 2.79 13.43 -0.86
CA ALA A 407 3.26 14.36 -1.89
C ALA A 407 3.88 13.62 -3.09
N VAL A 408 4.75 12.65 -2.81
CA VAL A 408 5.43 11.84 -3.82
C VAL A 408 4.41 10.99 -4.60
N ALA A 409 3.46 10.33 -3.92
CA ALA A 409 2.38 9.58 -4.56
C ALA A 409 1.52 10.48 -5.46
N CYS A 410 1.17 11.67 -4.98
CA CYS A 410 0.42 12.64 -5.78
C CYS A 410 1.18 13.00 -7.05
N GLN A 411 2.45 13.42 -6.90
CA GLN A 411 3.30 13.94 -7.98
C GLN A 411 3.66 12.84 -8.99
N SER A 412 3.82 11.59 -8.56
CA SER A 412 4.15 10.45 -9.42
C SER A 412 2.95 9.88 -10.18
N GLY A 413 1.73 10.22 -9.78
CA GLY A 413 0.53 9.52 -10.29
C GLY A 413 0.20 8.24 -9.52
N GLY A 414 0.98 7.93 -8.48
CA GLY A 414 0.77 6.77 -7.61
C GLY A 414 -0.37 6.94 -6.61
N GLN A 415 -0.41 5.99 -5.68
CA GLN A 415 -1.40 5.82 -4.61
C GLN A 415 -0.70 5.77 -3.26
N TYR A 416 -1.45 6.12 -2.22
CA TYR A 416 -0.96 6.09 -0.86
C TYR A 416 -2.02 5.41 0.01
N LEU A 417 -1.63 4.31 0.65
CA LEU A 417 -2.49 3.55 1.55
C LEU A 417 -1.88 3.56 2.94
N PHE A 418 -2.69 3.93 3.93
CA PHE A 418 -2.30 3.86 5.33
C PHE A 418 -3.08 2.74 6.02
N LEU A 419 -2.36 1.90 6.76
CA LEU A 419 -2.92 0.75 7.47
C LEU A 419 -2.69 0.95 8.96
N ASP A 420 -3.73 1.45 9.63
CA ASP A 420 -3.79 1.54 11.09
C ASP A 420 -3.62 0.14 11.70
N HIS A 421 -2.62 0.01 12.57
CA HIS A 421 -2.35 -1.17 13.35
C HIS A 421 -2.40 -0.75 14.82
N GLN A 422 -3.58 -0.93 15.41
CA GLN A 422 -3.79 -0.75 16.85
C GLN A 422 -2.80 -1.63 17.63
N PRO A 423 -1.90 -1.05 18.46
CA PRO A 423 -1.01 -1.85 19.30
C PRO A 423 -1.81 -2.84 20.18
N GLY A 424 -1.39 -4.11 20.24
CA GLY A 424 -2.04 -5.13 21.07
C GLY A 424 -3.01 -6.08 20.35
N VAL A 425 -2.94 -6.17 19.01
CA VAL A 425 -3.69 -7.15 18.21
C VAL A 425 -3.39 -8.58 18.69
N SER A 426 -4.43 -9.34 19.04
CA SER A 426 -4.29 -10.76 19.44
C SER A 426 -3.88 -11.63 18.24
N GLU A 427 -3.33 -12.84 18.47
CA GLU A 427 -2.96 -13.77 17.38
C GLU A 427 -4.10 -14.03 16.39
N GLY A 428 -5.35 -14.12 16.86
CA GLY A 428 -6.53 -14.29 16.00
C GLY A 428 -6.76 -13.11 15.05
N ALA A 429 -6.34 -11.91 15.43
CA ALA A 429 -6.45 -10.72 14.61
C ALA A 429 -5.25 -10.53 13.67
N ILE A 430 -4.18 -11.33 13.79
CA ILE A 430 -3.11 -11.41 12.77
C ILE A 430 -3.67 -11.97 11.46
N ALA A 431 -4.52 -13.00 11.50
CA ALA A 431 -5.12 -13.57 10.29
C ALA A 431 -6.01 -12.53 9.56
N THR A 432 -6.76 -11.74 10.32
CA THR A 432 -7.60 -10.69 9.74
C THR A 432 -6.77 -9.52 9.22
N LEU A 433 -5.71 -9.15 9.94
CA LEU A 433 -4.72 -8.20 9.46
C LEU A 433 -4.13 -8.69 8.12
N LEU A 434 -3.62 -9.93 8.04
CA LEU A 434 -3.11 -10.51 6.78
C LEU A 434 -4.13 -10.44 5.62
N ALA A 435 -5.41 -10.67 5.88
CA ALA A 435 -6.46 -10.49 4.87
C ALA A 435 -6.57 -9.02 4.41
N GLN A 436 -6.51 -8.06 5.32
CA GLN A 436 -6.55 -6.63 5.00
C GLN A 436 -5.30 -6.15 4.27
N LEU A 437 -4.14 -6.66 4.65
CA LEU A 437 -2.87 -6.38 3.99
C LEU A 437 -2.92 -6.90 2.55
N ASN A 438 -3.47 -8.10 2.36
CA ASN A 438 -3.73 -8.66 1.05
C ASN A 438 -4.73 -7.82 0.25
N ASP A 439 -5.77 -7.27 0.88
CA ASP A 439 -6.72 -6.33 0.25
C ASP A 439 -6.02 -5.02 -0.15
N GLY A 440 -5.16 -4.47 0.71
CA GLY A 440 -4.39 -3.26 0.44
C GLY A 440 -3.43 -3.43 -0.75
N VAL A 441 -2.65 -4.52 -0.74
CA VAL A 441 -1.78 -4.89 -1.87
C VAL A 441 -2.61 -5.12 -3.14
N ALA A 442 -3.73 -5.84 -3.05
CA ALA A 442 -4.60 -6.07 -4.20
C ALA A 442 -5.09 -4.75 -4.79
N ALA A 443 -5.49 -3.81 -3.95
CA ALA A 443 -6.01 -2.54 -4.38
C ALA A 443 -4.93 -1.65 -5.02
N VAL A 444 -3.73 -1.59 -4.43
CA VAL A 444 -2.59 -0.88 -5.04
C VAL A 444 -2.20 -1.52 -6.38
N THR A 445 -2.04 -2.84 -6.44
CA THR A 445 -1.69 -3.51 -7.70
C THR A 445 -2.76 -3.37 -8.78
N ALA A 446 -4.04 -3.49 -8.43
CA ALA A 446 -5.16 -3.29 -9.36
C ALA A 446 -5.20 -1.87 -9.91
N SER A 447 -4.79 -0.88 -9.10
CA SER A 447 -4.74 0.51 -9.54
C SER A 447 -3.70 0.78 -10.63
N TRP A 448 -2.76 -0.14 -10.88
CA TRP A 448 -1.82 -0.05 -12.00
C TRP A 448 -2.49 -0.28 -13.36
N ASP A 449 -3.58 -1.05 -13.39
CA ASP A 449 -4.42 -1.27 -14.57
C ASP A 449 -5.42 -0.12 -14.79
N GLY A 450 -5.77 0.59 -13.73
CA GLY A 450 -6.59 1.80 -13.77
C GLY A 450 -7.41 2.01 -12.51
N VAL A 451 -8.06 3.16 -12.44
CA VAL A 451 -8.84 3.58 -11.27
C VAL A 451 -10.14 4.26 -11.72
N TRP A 452 -11.17 4.11 -10.91
CA TRP A 452 -12.36 4.96 -10.98
C TRP A 452 -12.06 6.25 -10.24
N ARG A 453 -12.10 7.37 -10.95
CA ARG A 453 -11.80 8.70 -10.42
C ARG A 453 -13.07 9.51 -10.24
N PHE A 454 -13.26 10.03 -9.04
CA PHE A 454 -14.29 11.02 -8.72
C PHE A 454 -13.66 12.40 -8.65
N GLY A 455 -14.29 13.37 -9.30
CA GLY A 455 -14.04 14.79 -9.02
C GLY A 455 -14.98 15.27 -7.94
N ILE A 456 -14.45 15.84 -6.86
CA ILE A 456 -15.23 16.36 -5.75
C ILE A 456 -14.99 17.85 -5.66
N ASP A 457 -16.01 18.64 -5.95
CA ASP A 457 -16.00 20.08 -5.68
C ASP A 457 -16.23 20.28 -4.19
N LEU A 458 -15.24 20.82 -3.50
CA LEU A 458 -15.24 20.98 -2.05
C LEU A 458 -14.89 22.43 -1.68
N PRO A 459 -15.88 23.35 -1.68
CA PRO A 459 -15.66 24.79 -1.47
C PRO A 459 -14.91 25.11 -0.17
N GLU A 460 -15.11 24.32 0.88
CA GLU A 460 -14.44 24.45 2.18
C GLU A 460 -12.92 24.27 2.08
N VAL A 461 -12.45 23.51 1.08
CA VAL A 461 -11.02 23.36 0.78
C VAL A 461 -10.47 24.55 0.00
N GLY A 462 -11.27 25.17 -0.87
CA GLY A 462 -10.82 26.30 -1.69
C GLY A 462 -10.91 27.66 -1.02
N SER A 463 -11.88 27.86 -0.12
CA SER A 463 -11.89 29.05 0.74
C SER A 463 -10.72 28.94 1.72
N GLY A 464 -9.79 29.90 1.75
CA GLY A 464 -8.90 30.07 2.89
C GLY A 464 -9.69 30.19 4.20
N ALA A 465 -9.00 30.28 5.36
CA ALA A 465 -9.59 30.35 6.71
C ALA A 465 -10.66 31.46 6.96
N ALA A 466 -11.02 32.25 5.94
CA ALA A 466 -12.00 33.34 5.98
C ALA A 466 -13.46 32.90 6.23
N LEU A 467 -13.80 31.61 6.11
CA LEU A 467 -15.11 31.09 6.51
C LEU A 467 -15.01 30.41 7.89
N PRO A 468 -16.00 30.57 8.79
CA PRO A 468 -16.14 29.71 9.96
C PRO A 468 -16.22 28.25 9.49
N GLY A 469 -15.20 27.44 9.81
CA GLY A 469 -15.07 26.06 9.29
C GLY A 469 -14.23 25.92 8.01
N GLY A 470 -13.54 26.97 7.55
CA GLY A 470 -12.56 26.89 6.48
C GLY A 470 -11.37 26.00 6.85
N THR A 471 -10.65 25.54 5.83
CA THR A 471 -9.50 24.65 5.98
C THR A 471 -8.22 25.48 5.93
N PRO A 472 -7.54 25.78 7.06
CA PRO A 472 -6.24 26.42 6.98
C PRO A 472 -5.25 25.55 6.18
N PRO A 473 -4.36 26.16 5.37
CA PRO A 473 -3.23 25.42 4.82
C PRO A 473 -2.30 24.90 5.92
N GLY A 474 -1.42 23.99 5.54
CA GLY A 474 -0.48 23.33 6.44
C GLY A 474 -1.10 22.27 7.34
N ALA A 475 -2.14 21.58 6.88
CA ALA A 475 -2.75 20.49 7.64
C ALA A 475 -3.09 19.30 6.74
N LEU A 476 -3.19 18.14 7.39
CA LEU A 476 -3.79 16.94 6.82
C LEU A 476 -5.29 16.93 7.16
N TYR A 477 -6.09 16.52 6.18
CA TYR A 477 -7.54 16.45 6.30
C TYR A 477 -8.01 15.06 5.90
N ALA A 478 -9.00 14.55 6.63
CA ALA A 478 -9.65 13.28 6.38
C ALA A 478 -11.10 13.48 5.94
N LEU A 479 -11.52 12.62 5.02
CA LEU A 479 -12.91 12.44 4.64
C LEU A 479 -13.43 11.09 5.09
N ARG A 480 -14.70 11.08 5.50
CA ARG A 480 -15.49 9.87 5.71
C ARG A 480 -16.69 9.87 4.78
N GLY A 481 -17.16 8.68 4.47
CA GLY A 481 -18.25 8.50 3.54
C GLY A 481 -18.50 7.04 3.22
N GLU A 482 -19.14 6.81 2.08
CA GLU A 482 -19.38 5.50 1.52
C GLU A 482 -19.16 5.54 0.02
N LEU A 483 -18.50 4.51 -0.51
CA LEU A 483 -18.54 4.21 -1.94
C LEU A 483 -19.83 3.41 -2.19
N VAL A 484 -20.68 3.89 -3.09
CA VAL A 484 -21.97 3.29 -3.40
C VAL A 484 -21.89 2.65 -4.77
N LEU A 485 -22.17 1.35 -4.85
CA LEU A 485 -22.29 0.63 -6.11
C LEU A 485 -23.74 0.20 -6.30
N GLY A 486 -24.43 0.85 -7.23
CA GLY A 486 -25.84 0.61 -7.51
C GLY A 486 -26.08 -0.72 -8.22
N ALA A 487 -27.29 -1.28 -8.04
CA ALA A 487 -27.70 -2.53 -8.69
C ALA A 487 -27.64 -2.49 -10.22
N ALA A 488 -27.81 -1.29 -10.81
CA ALA A 488 -27.72 -1.08 -12.25
C ALA A 488 -26.29 -1.27 -12.82
N SER A 489 -25.28 -1.43 -11.96
CA SER A 489 -23.92 -1.78 -12.38
C SER A 489 -23.80 -3.19 -12.94
N GLU A 490 -24.78 -4.07 -12.66
CA GLU A 490 -24.76 -5.52 -12.92
C GLU A 490 -23.63 -6.29 -12.20
N LEU A 491 -22.71 -5.60 -11.54
CA LEU A 491 -21.65 -6.17 -10.70
C LEU A 491 -22.18 -6.68 -9.36
N VAL A 492 -23.29 -6.11 -8.89
CA VAL A 492 -23.93 -6.43 -7.61
C VAL A 492 -25.43 -6.63 -7.79
N ARG A 493 -26.01 -7.60 -7.09
CA ARG A 493 -27.45 -7.92 -7.15
C ARG A 493 -28.34 -6.82 -6.58
N GLY A 494 -27.78 -5.91 -5.78
CA GLY A 494 -28.46 -4.82 -5.11
C GLY A 494 -27.46 -3.71 -4.82
N GLU A 495 -27.93 -2.54 -4.41
CA GLU A 495 -27.03 -1.46 -3.96
C GLU A 495 -26.12 -1.95 -2.83
N GLN A 496 -24.82 -1.80 -3.01
CA GLN A 496 -23.80 -2.10 -2.01
C GLN A 496 -23.12 -0.82 -1.58
N ARG A 497 -22.85 -0.71 -0.28
CA ARG A 497 -22.20 0.45 0.34
C ARG A 497 -20.91 0.00 1.01
N TYR A 498 -19.80 0.61 0.63
CA TYR A 498 -18.48 0.32 1.19
C TYR A 498 -18.03 1.51 2.02
N PRO A 499 -17.93 1.37 3.35
CA PRO A 499 -17.58 2.48 4.22
C PRO A 499 -16.15 2.98 3.96
N ILE A 500 -16.03 4.30 3.91
CA ILE A 500 -14.79 5.08 3.87
C ILE A 500 -14.68 5.74 5.24
N GLY A 501 -13.84 5.19 6.10
CA GLY A 501 -13.77 5.60 7.49
C GLY A 501 -13.00 4.60 8.35
N ILE A 502 -13.08 4.77 9.65
CA ILE A 502 -12.56 3.78 10.60
C ILE A 502 -13.57 2.63 10.68
N VAL A 503 -13.21 1.47 10.15
CA VAL A 503 -14.10 0.30 10.04
C VAL A 503 -13.62 -0.84 10.95
N PRO A 504 -14.51 -1.55 11.65
CA PRO A 504 -14.11 -2.72 12.42
C PRO A 504 -13.58 -3.82 11.50
N VAL A 505 -12.51 -4.47 11.93
CA VAL A 505 -11.88 -5.57 11.22
C VAL A 505 -12.78 -6.81 11.34
N GLY A 506 -13.23 -7.36 10.19
CA GLY A 506 -14.03 -8.60 10.15
C GLY A 506 -15.56 -8.44 10.29
N GLY A 507 -16.10 -7.22 10.25
CA GLY A 507 -17.56 -6.98 10.14
C GLY A 507 -18.42 -7.36 11.37
N GLU A 508 -17.86 -8.05 12.37
CA GLU A 508 -18.56 -8.44 13.59
C GLU A 508 -18.15 -7.60 14.80
N THR A 509 -19.14 -7.13 15.56
CA THR A 509 -18.94 -6.39 16.81
C THR A 509 -18.65 -7.31 18.01
N PRO A 510 -17.76 -6.94 18.95
CA PRO A 510 -16.86 -5.80 18.95
C PRO A 510 -15.46 -6.25 18.53
N ALA A 511 -15.12 -6.11 17.25
CA ALA A 511 -13.73 -6.21 16.83
C ALA A 511 -12.91 -5.13 17.57
N THR A 512 -11.92 -5.53 18.34
CA THR A 512 -10.96 -4.63 19.00
C THR A 512 -10.00 -3.99 18.00
N ALA A 513 -9.89 -4.57 16.80
CA ALA A 513 -9.10 -4.02 15.71
C ALA A 513 -10.02 -3.19 14.80
N THR A 514 -9.55 -1.99 14.46
CA THR A 514 -10.15 -1.11 13.47
C THR A 514 -9.18 -0.84 12.34
N TRP A 515 -9.70 -0.55 11.16
CA TRP A 515 -8.93 -0.15 9.99
C TRP A 515 -9.33 1.25 9.55
N ASP A 516 -8.38 2.19 9.56
CA ASP A 516 -8.61 3.54 9.06
C ASP A 516 -8.54 3.61 7.53
N ARG A 517 -9.71 3.55 6.89
CA ARG A 517 -9.89 3.73 5.43
C ARG A 517 -10.27 5.16 5.06
N ARG A 518 -10.09 6.13 5.95
CA ARG A 518 -10.37 7.54 5.63
C ARG A 518 -9.51 7.97 4.45
N LEU A 519 -10.12 8.73 3.56
CA LEU A 519 -9.40 9.40 2.48
C LEU A 519 -8.70 10.61 3.06
N VAL A 520 -7.38 10.60 3.07
CA VAL A 520 -6.57 11.68 3.62
C VAL A 520 -5.86 12.43 2.50
N PHE A 521 -5.89 13.75 2.58
CA PHE A 521 -5.14 14.62 1.69
C PHE A 521 -4.43 15.73 2.48
N ARG A 522 -3.41 16.30 1.86
CA ARG A 522 -2.63 17.41 2.42
C ARG A 522 -3.03 18.72 1.77
N LYS A 523 -3.32 19.75 2.59
CA LYS A 523 -3.36 21.14 2.13
C LYS A 523 -2.03 21.78 2.51
N ALA A 524 -1.11 21.93 1.55
CA ALA A 524 0.23 22.47 1.82
C ALA A 524 0.16 23.94 2.28
N CYS A 525 0.98 24.33 3.25
CA CYS A 525 1.27 25.74 3.53
C CYS A 525 2.31 26.27 2.52
N GLY A 526 2.15 27.52 2.09
CA GLY A 526 3.11 28.25 1.26
C GLY A 526 4.05 29.15 2.07
N GLY A 527 3.93 29.15 3.40
CA GLY A 527 4.85 29.84 4.30
C GLY A 527 4.24 30.14 5.66
N ALA A 528 4.99 30.88 6.48
CA ALA A 528 4.60 31.18 7.86
C ALA A 528 3.26 31.92 8.00
N ALA A 529 2.84 32.68 6.99
CA ALA A 529 1.57 33.42 7.02
C ALA A 529 0.33 32.51 6.96
N ASP A 530 0.47 31.28 6.47
CA ASP A 530 -0.62 30.31 6.38
C ASP A 530 -0.87 29.57 7.71
N CYS A 531 0.09 29.66 8.64
CA CYS A 531 0.01 29.00 9.94
C CYS A 531 -0.46 30.02 10.97
N GLU A 532 -1.65 29.80 11.54
CA GLU A 532 -2.39 30.75 12.38
C GLU A 532 -1.69 31.17 13.69
N THR A 533 -0.50 30.64 13.99
CA THR A 533 0.34 31.10 15.09
C THR A 533 0.95 32.46 14.75
N GLY A 534 0.25 33.51 15.17
CA GLY A 534 0.63 34.91 14.94
C GLY A 534 2.11 35.16 15.19
N GLY A 535 2.85 35.43 14.10
CA GLY A 535 4.22 35.91 14.08
C GLY A 535 5.20 35.06 14.89
N GLU A 536 5.97 34.19 14.24
CA GLU A 536 7.20 33.66 14.84
C GLU A 536 7.98 34.83 15.48
N PRO A 537 8.33 34.78 16.78
CA PRO A 537 9.49 35.53 17.18
C PRO A 537 10.62 34.94 16.34
N ALA A 538 11.30 35.76 15.51
CA ALA A 538 12.45 35.36 14.70
C ALA A 538 13.59 34.66 15.48
N ALA A 539 13.43 34.54 16.80
CA ALA A 539 14.26 33.85 17.76
C ALA A 539 13.92 32.37 18.00
N SER A 540 12.79 31.82 17.54
CA SER A 540 12.41 30.44 17.84
C SER A 540 13.09 29.41 16.94
N CYS A 541 13.45 28.27 17.53
CA CYS A 541 13.80 27.04 16.82
C CYS A 541 12.57 26.22 16.46
N LEU A 542 11.52 26.94 16.05
CA LEU A 542 10.24 26.41 15.69
C LEU A 542 9.94 26.92 14.29
N ILE A 543 9.30 26.08 13.50
CA ILE A 543 8.93 26.28 12.12
C ILE A 543 7.43 26.45 12.09
N ALA A 544 7.00 27.61 11.59
CA ALA A 544 5.61 27.85 11.30
C ALA A 544 5.13 26.87 10.22
N CYS A 545 5.77 26.83 9.05
CA CYS A 545 5.48 25.94 7.92
C CYS A 545 6.73 25.13 7.53
N SER A 546 6.72 23.82 7.77
CA SER A 546 7.87 22.93 7.51
C SER A 546 8.23 22.95 6.03
N ALA A 547 9.53 23.12 5.72
CA ALA A 547 9.99 23.14 4.33
C ALA A 547 9.85 21.77 3.67
N GLU A 548 9.89 20.70 4.48
CA GLU A 548 9.87 19.32 4.01
C GLU A 548 8.44 18.76 3.92
N THR A 549 7.65 18.94 4.98
CA THR A 549 6.30 18.37 5.05
C THR A 549 5.24 19.31 4.48
N LEU A 550 5.54 20.61 4.35
CA LEU A 550 4.60 21.69 4.03
C LEU A 550 3.36 21.66 4.94
N LEU A 551 3.56 21.22 6.18
CA LEU A 551 2.58 21.31 7.25
C LEU A 551 2.94 22.43 8.21
N CYS A 552 1.91 23.04 8.78
CA CYS A 552 2.06 23.84 9.97
C CYS A 552 2.37 22.92 11.14
N GLY A 553 3.23 23.37 12.07
CA GLY A 553 3.51 22.58 13.26
C GLY A 553 2.22 22.21 14.02
N ALA A 554 2.05 20.92 14.33
CA ALA A 554 0.84 20.39 14.95
C ALA A 554 0.60 20.92 16.37
N ASP A 555 1.66 21.38 17.04
CA ASP A 555 1.58 22.07 18.32
C ASP A 555 1.47 23.58 18.13
N PRO A 556 0.80 24.32 19.04
CA PRO A 556 0.86 25.78 19.08
C PRO A 556 2.29 26.34 19.25
N GLY A 557 3.28 25.47 19.47
CA GLY A 557 4.70 25.76 19.41
C GLY A 557 5.32 25.75 18.00
N GLY A 558 4.75 25.11 16.98
CA GLY A 558 5.42 24.89 15.70
C GLY A 558 6.28 23.62 15.68
N ALA A 559 6.69 23.14 14.50
CA ALA A 559 7.61 21.99 14.37
C ALA A 559 9.05 22.46 14.66
N PRO A 560 9.93 21.70 15.34
CA PRO A 560 11.28 22.17 15.60
C PRO A 560 12.07 22.37 14.30
N LYS A 561 12.81 23.48 14.19
CA LYS A 561 13.77 23.72 13.10
C LYS A 561 14.84 22.61 13.09
N PRO A 562 15.37 22.22 11.90
CA PRO A 562 16.49 21.29 11.81
C PRO A 562 17.64 21.73 12.70
N ASP A 563 18.35 20.77 13.26
CA ASP A 563 19.56 21.07 14.01
C ASP A 563 20.61 21.75 13.10
N GLY A 564 21.28 22.77 13.64
CA GLY A 564 22.18 23.62 12.87
C GLY A 564 21.50 24.77 12.13
N ALA A 565 20.16 24.79 12.01
CA ALA A 565 19.46 25.95 11.47
C ALA A 565 19.70 27.20 12.33
N SER A 566 19.88 28.35 11.71
CA SER A 566 20.10 29.60 12.46
C SER A 566 18.85 30.00 13.25
N CYS A 567 19.06 30.44 14.49
CA CYS A 567 18.07 31.09 15.35
C CYS A 567 18.66 32.40 15.91
N ALA A 568 17.92 33.14 16.76
CA ALA A 568 18.31 34.51 17.15
C ALA A 568 19.77 34.66 17.58
N ASP A 569 20.23 33.79 18.48
CA ASP A 569 21.57 33.91 19.10
C ASP A 569 22.45 32.67 18.84
N GLY A 570 22.13 31.87 17.83
CA GLY A 570 22.93 30.68 17.51
C GLY A 570 22.30 29.74 16.50
N ILE A 571 22.32 28.45 16.83
CA ILE A 571 21.80 27.36 16.01
C ILE A 571 20.78 26.55 16.79
N CYS A 572 19.80 25.98 16.10
CA CYS A 572 18.85 25.06 16.69
C CYS A 572 19.53 23.74 17.04
N CYS A 573 19.28 23.26 18.25
CA CYS A 573 19.65 21.93 18.71
C CYS A 573 18.43 21.34 19.43
N GLN A 574 17.85 20.29 18.89
CA GLN A 574 16.66 19.60 19.39
C GLN A 574 15.50 20.57 19.68
N GLY A 575 15.25 21.50 18.75
CA GLY A 575 14.20 22.52 18.90
C GLY A 575 14.52 23.66 19.88
N VAL A 576 15.74 23.73 20.42
CA VAL A 576 16.21 24.80 21.31
C VAL A 576 17.30 25.64 20.64
N CYS A 577 17.15 26.96 20.67
CA CYS A 577 18.19 27.86 20.17
C CYS A 577 19.39 27.86 21.11
N SER A 578 20.52 27.34 20.65
CA SER A 578 21.76 27.20 21.44
C SER A 578 22.94 27.93 20.78
N PRO A 579 23.96 28.39 21.53
CA PRO A 579 25.15 28.99 20.95
C PRO A 579 25.87 28.07 19.95
N SER A 580 26.50 28.64 18.93
CA SER A 580 27.25 27.87 17.93
C SER A 580 28.32 26.99 18.57
N GLY A 581 28.24 25.67 18.36
CA GLY A 581 29.23 24.68 18.84
C GLY A 581 28.75 23.73 19.95
N THR A 582 27.51 23.87 20.46
CA THR A 582 26.99 22.98 21.53
C THR A 582 26.14 21.81 21.04
N CYS A 583 25.60 21.81 19.81
CA CYS A 583 24.65 20.75 19.39
C CYS A 583 25.19 19.32 19.48
N CYS A 584 26.49 19.10 19.24
CA CYS A 584 27.08 17.76 19.26
C CYS A 584 27.80 17.39 20.56
N ALA A 585 27.80 18.27 21.58
CA ALA A 585 28.57 18.03 22.81
C ALA A 585 27.81 17.19 23.85
N ASP A 586 26.49 17.10 23.73
CA ASP A 586 25.58 16.39 24.64
C ASP A 586 24.90 15.14 23.99
N LEU A 587 25.31 14.78 22.76
CA LEU A 587 25.00 13.51 22.08
C LEU A 587 26.12 12.50 22.35
#